data_AF-A0A370LQQ1-F1
#
_entry.id   AF-A0A370LQQ1-F1
#
_cell.length_a   1.000
_cell.length_b   1.000
_cell.length_c   1.000
_cell.angle_alpha   90.00
_cell.angle_beta   90.00
_cell.angle_gamma   90.00
#
_symmetry.space_group_name_H-M   'P 1'
#
loop_
_entity.id
_entity.type
_entity.pdbx_description
1 polymer ?
#
loop_
_entity_poly.entity_id
_entity_poly.type
_entity_poly.pdbx_seq_one_letter_code
_entity_poly.pdbx_strand_id
1 'polypeptide(L)'
;MLDYIPVSDLGNNRDKFLTKVTRQVGKGNWFWIFVAKNKFYSWEWGIQFYEDAFYSFFRKNIDSLQKLCLNFSDVCVKNRFDIESGLNYKKQTQHYDHFNDIALRRCLIRFGVAFRGKDLLNLDGTEYDQQKIPFHLPHLIRIPDKEKTVQSWLNSNRFIAVATTVADQAKLSEILIK
;
A
#
# COMPACT_ATOMS: atom_id res chain seq x y z
N MET A 1 -22.62 -0.70 -15.41
CA MET A 1 -21.46 -1.41 -14.83
C MET A 1 -20.64 -0.33 -14.13
N LEU A 2 -20.04 -0.56 -12.96
CA LEU A 2 -19.19 0.47 -12.35
C LEU A 2 -17.89 0.54 -13.16
N ASP A 3 -17.54 1.73 -13.64
CA ASP A 3 -16.30 1.93 -14.39
C ASP A 3 -15.13 2.02 -13.42
N TYR A 4 -14.09 1.21 -13.68
CA TYR A 4 -12.86 1.26 -12.91
C TYR A 4 -11.64 1.09 -13.82
N ILE A 5 -10.57 1.81 -13.48
CA ILE A 5 -9.33 1.84 -14.25
C ILE A 5 -8.16 1.28 -13.42
N PRO A 6 -7.33 0.39 -13.99
CA PRO A 6 -6.13 -0.10 -13.30
C PRO A 6 -5.17 1.06 -13.05
N VAL A 7 -4.59 1.09 -11.86
CA VAL A 7 -3.62 2.11 -11.46
C VAL A 7 -2.41 1.44 -10.83
N SER A 8 -1.36 1.30 -11.63
CA SER A 8 -0.04 0.84 -11.19
C SER A 8 0.65 1.89 -10.31
N ASP A 9 1.94 1.71 -10.06
CA ASP A 9 2.79 2.75 -9.48
C ASP A 9 2.75 4.01 -10.36
N LEU A 10 2.42 5.14 -9.75
CA LEU A 10 2.35 6.44 -10.40
C LEU A 10 3.65 7.24 -10.19
N GLY A 11 4.51 6.82 -9.26
CA GLY A 11 5.70 7.56 -8.84
C GLY A 11 5.41 9.04 -8.64
N ASN A 12 6.28 9.91 -9.17
CA ASN A 12 6.14 11.36 -9.10
C ASN A 12 4.94 11.94 -9.87
N ASN A 13 4.22 11.13 -10.65
CA ASN A 13 3.04 11.58 -11.40
C ASN A 13 1.74 11.42 -10.62
N ARG A 14 1.77 10.90 -9.37
CA ARG A 14 0.57 10.61 -8.59
C ARG A 14 -0.35 11.82 -8.47
N ASP A 15 0.18 12.94 -8.00
CA ASP A 15 -0.66 14.13 -7.72
C ASP A 15 -1.23 14.71 -9.02
N LYS A 16 -0.46 14.69 -10.11
CA LYS A 16 -0.92 15.10 -11.45
C LYS A 16 -2.06 14.20 -11.93
N PHE A 17 -1.91 12.88 -11.76
CA PHE A 17 -2.95 11.91 -12.10
C PHE A 17 -4.23 12.13 -11.28
N LEU A 18 -4.11 12.26 -9.96
CA LEU A 18 -5.26 12.48 -9.07
C LEU A 18 -5.95 13.82 -9.33
N THR A 19 -5.18 14.87 -9.65
CA THR A 19 -5.72 16.17 -10.07
C THR A 19 -6.50 16.04 -11.38
N LYS A 20 -5.97 15.28 -12.35
CA LYS A 20 -6.67 15.02 -13.62
C LYS A 20 -7.98 14.27 -13.40
N VAL A 21 -7.97 13.18 -12.62
CA VAL A 21 -9.19 12.40 -12.30
C VAL A 21 -10.20 13.28 -11.58
N THR A 22 -9.78 14.00 -10.53
CA THR A 22 -10.65 14.90 -9.76
C THR A 22 -11.26 15.98 -10.65
N ARG A 23 -10.50 16.56 -11.58
CA ARG A 23 -11.00 17.55 -12.53
C ARG A 23 -12.04 16.96 -13.50
N GLN A 24 -11.90 15.69 -13.86
CA GLN A 24 -12.79 15.04 -14.82
C GLN A 24 -14.13 14.61 -14.21
N VAL A 25 -14.12 14.06 -12.99
CA VAL A 25 -15.32 13.46 -12.40
C VAL A 25 -15.83 14.17 -11.14
N GLY A 26 -15.05 15.09 -10.58
CA GLY A 26 -15.36 15.78 -9.32
C GLY A 26 -14.75 15.08 -8.09
N LYS A 27 -14.46 15.87 -7.06
CA LYS A 27 -13.99 15.34 -5.76
C LYS A 27 -15.11 14.56 -5.09
N GLY A 28 -14.81 13.38 -4.56
CA GLY A 28 -15.80 12.50 -3.93
C GLY A 28 -16.54 11.57 -4.90
N ASN A 29 -16.27 11.68 -6.20
CA ASN A 29 -16.87 10.83 -7.24
C ASN A 29 -15.90 9.76 -7.78
N TRP A 30 -14.76 9.59 -7.12
CA TRP A 30 -13.80 8.54 -7.41
C TRP A 30 -13.24 7.97 -6.11
N PHE A 31 -12.95 6.67 -6.12
CA PHE A 31 -12.55 5.91 -4.94
C PHE A 31 -11.41 4.97 -5.28
N TRP A 32 -10.42 4.90 -4.39
CA TRP A 32 -9.44 3.82 -4.43
C TRP A 32 -10.11 2.51 -4.03
N ILE A 33 -9.91 1.49 -4.86
CA ILE A 33 -10.40 0.14 -4.61
C ILE A 33 -9.33 -0.87 -4.98
N PHE A 34 -9.48 -2.08 -4.46
CA PHE A 34 -8.67 -3.22 -4.86
C PHE A 34 -9.55 -4.29 -5.50
N VAL A 35 -9.06 -4.93 -6.54
CA VAL A 35 -9.78 -6.01 -7.24
C VAL A 35 -8.91 -7.25 -7.24
N ALA A 36 -9.33 -8.29 -6.51
CA ALA A 36 -8.62 -9.57 -6.45
C ALA A 36 -9.61 -10.75 -6.47
N LYS A 37 -9.35 -11.79 -7.27
CA LYS A 37 -10.25 -12.93 -7.49
C LYS A 37 -11.72 -12.52 -7.75
N ASN A 38 -11.92 -11.55 -8.63
CA ASN A 38 -13.25 -11.02 -9.01
C ASN A 38 -14.05 -10.42 -7.83
N LYS A 39 -13.39 -10.08 -6.72
CA LYS A 39 -13.98 -9.38 -5.59
C LYS A 39 -13.41 -7.97 -5.49
N PHE A 40 -14.25 -7.05 -5.04
CA PHE A 40 -13.90 -5.66 -4.80
C PHE A 40 -13.63 -5.46 -3.31
N TYR A 41 -12.49 -4.88 -2.98
CA TYR A 41 -12.08 -4.58 -1.61
C TYR A 41 -11.93 -3.08 -1.46
N SER A 42 -12.29 -2.57 -0.29
CA SER A 42 -12.03 -1.17 0.05
C SER A 42 -10.53 -0.88 0.09
N TRP A 43 -10.19 0.40 0.16
CA TRP A 43 -8.83 0.85 0.39
C TRP A 43 -8.24 0.19 1.65
N GLU A 44 -9.00 0.15 2.73
CA GLU A 44 -8.59 -0.39 4.03
C GLU A 44 -8.21 -1.87 3.93
N TRP A 45 -9.05 -2.70 3.29
CA TRP A 45 -8.74 -4.11 3.10
C TRP A 45 -7.55 -4.34 2.17
N GLY A 46 -7.44 -3.55 1.10
CA GLY A 46 -6.29 -3.68 0.21
C GLY A 46 -4.98 -3.34 0.91
N ILE A 47 -4.95 -2.26 1.70
CA ILE A 47 -3.80 -1.92 2.51
C ILE A 47 -3.54 -2.97 3.59
N GLN A 48 -4.58 -3.59 4.17
CA GLN A 48 -4.40 -4.70 5.10
C GLN A 48 -3.68 -5.89 4.45
N PHE A 49 -4.04 -6.27 3.21
CA PHE A 49 -3.30 -7.32 2.49
C PHE A 49 -1.84 -6.93 2.22
N TYR A 50 -1.58 -5.66 1.92
CA TYR A 50 -0.22 -5.14 1.76
C TYR A 50 0.57 -5.31 3.08
N GLU A 51 0.01 -4.86 4.21
CA GLU A 51 0.62 -5.00 5.54
C GLU A 51 0.83 -6.46 5.97
N ASP A 52 -0.15 -7.33 5.71
CA ASP A 52 -0.11 -8.76 6.05
C ASP A 52 1.04 -9.48 5.33
N ALA A 53 1.47 -8.99 4.17
CA ALA A 53 2.62 -9.56 3.49
C ALA A 53 3.93 -9.30 4.25
N PHE A 54 4.13 -8.09 4.77
CA PHE A 54 5.27 -7.77 5.65
C PHE A 54 5.21 -8.58 6.94
N TYR A 55 4.03 -8.66 7.55
CA TYR A 55 3.83 -9.45 8.76
C TYR A 55 4.15 -10.93 8.53
N SER A 56 3.66 -11.51 7.43
CA SER A 56 3.97 -12.89 7.02
C SER A 56 5.47 -13.09 6.74
N PHE A 57 6.14 -12.10 6.16
CA PHE A 57 7.59 -12.15 5.93
C PHE A 57 8.34 -12.20 7.26
N PHE A 58 8.09 -11.29 8.20
CA PHE A 58 8.80 -11.27 9.49
C PHE A 58 8.46 -12.46 10.38
N ARG A 59 7.24 -13.00 10.31
CA ARG A 59 6.89 -14.24 11.02
C ARG A 59 7.79 -15.41 10.64
N LYS A 60 8.32 -15.41 9.40
CA LYS A 60 9.24 -16.44 8.89
C LYS A 60 10.71 -16.04 9.06
N ASN A 61 10.99 -14.76 9.32
CA ASN A 61 12.33 -14.17 9.36
C ASN A 61 12.48 -13.30 10.63
N ILE A 62 12.30 -13.91 11.80
CA ILE A 62 12.28 -13.17 13.06
C ILE A 62 13.62 -12.48 13.37
N ASP A 63 14.74 -13.06 12.94
CA ASP A 63 16.06 -12.46 13.09
C ASP A 63 16.18 -11.15 12.28
N SER A 64 15.60 -11.09 11.08
CA SER A 64 15.53 -9.85 10.30
C SER A 64 14.67 -8.80 11.00
N LEU A 65 13.56 -9.19 11.64
CA LEU A 65 12.76 -8.27 12.46
C LEU A 65 13.59 -7.69 13.62
N GLN A 66 14.31 -8.55 14.34
CA GLN A 66 15.16 -8.13 15.46
C GLN A 66 16.27 -7.19 14.99
N LYS A 67 16.96 -7.52 13.90
CA LYS A 67 17.98 -6.65 13.29
C LYS A 67 17.41 -5.28 12.92
N LEU A 68 16.24 -5.27 12.27
CA LEU A 68 15.55 -4.03 11.92
C LEU A 68 15.28 -3.16 13.16
N CYS A 69 14.73 -3.75 14.22
CA CYS A 69 14.40 -3.01 15.45
C CYS A 69 15.64 -2.57 16.23
N LEU A 70 16.70 -3.37 16.29
CA LEU A 70 17.89 -3.08 17.10
C LEU A 70 18.81 -2.05 16.45
N ASN A 71 18.90 -2.06 15.12
CA ASN A 71 19.88 -1.23 14.40
C ASN A 71 19.31 0.14 14.02
N PHE A 72 18.00 0.24 13.76
CA PHE A 72 17.41 1.45 13.22
C PHE A 72 16.46 2.15 14.20
N SER A 73 16.42 3.48 14.12
CA SER A 73 15.56 4.38 14.90
C SER A 73 14.20 4.61 14.23
N ASP A 74 14.15 4.57 12.90
CA ASP A 74 12.93 4.58 12.08
C ASP A 74 13.30 4.11 10.66
N VAL A 75 12.32 4.15 9.75
CA VAL A 75 12.45 3.83 8.32
C VAL A 75 11.92 4.98 7.45
N CYS A 76 12.37 5.09 6.22
CA CYS A 76 11.78 5.94 5.18
C CYS A 76 11.93 5.29 3.80
N VAL A 77 11.21 5.77 2.79
CA VAL A 77 11.32 5.18 1.43
C VAL A 77 12.32 5.95 0.60
N LYS A 78 12.18 7.28 0.49
CA LYS A 78 13.18 8.11 -0.23
C LYS A 78 13.50 9.40 0.50
N ASN A 79 12.59 9.88 1.35
CA ASN A 79 12.76 11.16 2.03
C ASN A 79 12.64 10.98 3.55
N ARG A 80 13.55 11.59 4.33
CA ARG A 80 13.45 11.62 5.79
C ARG A 80 12.11 12.18 6.32
N PHE A 81 11.43 13.02 5.54
CA PHE A 81 10.11 13.56 5.90
C PHE A 81 8.98 12.53 5.78
N ASP A 82 9.23 11.34 5.21
CA ASP A 82 8.26 10.23 5.19
C ASP A 82 7.89 9.80 6.63
N ILE A 83 8.84 9.96 7.57
CA ILE A 83 8.66 9.68 9.02
C ILE A 83 7.46 10.40 9.60
N GLU A 84 7.19 11.63 9.16
CA GLU A 84 6.10 12.44 9.71
C GLU A 84 4.71 11.84 9.47
N SER A 85 4.61 10.89 8.54
CA SER A 85 3.37 10.17 8.24
C SER A 85 3.02 9.15 9.33
N GLY A 86 4.00 8.70 10.11
CA GLY A 86 3.82 7.73 11.17
C GLY A 86 3.08 6.49 10.68
N LEU A 87 1.85 6.30 11.17
CA LEU A 87 0.98 5.17 10.84
C LEU A 87 -0.15 5.51 9.84
N ASN A 88 -0.16 6.75 9.33
CA ASN A 88 -1.28 7.30 8.57
C ASN A 88 -1.03 7.28 7.06
N TYR A 89 -1.61 6.30 6.37
CA TYR A 89 -1.56 6.21 4.90
C TYR A 89 -2.16 7.42 4.17
N LYS A 90 -3.03 8.20 4.79
CA LYS A 90 -3.60 9.41 4.18
C LYS A 90 -2.64 10.60 4.22
N LYS A 91 -1.63 10.58 5.10
CA LYS A 91 -0.58 11.58 5.12
C LYS A 91 0.51 11.13 4.15
N GLN A 92 0.50 11.72 2.95
CA GLN A 92 1.52 11.50 1.93
C GLN A 92 2.17 12.85 1.65
N THR A 93 3.35 13.10 2.24
CA THR A 93 4.00 14.42 2.21
C THR A 93 4.76 14.69 0.90
N GLN A 94 5.01 13.64 0.12
CA GLN A 94 5.76 13.67 -1.13
C GLN A 94 4.87 13.34 -2.33
N HIS A 95 5.35 13.57 -3.55
CA HIS A 95 4.61 13.32 -4.80
C HIS A 95 4.46 11.84 -5.20
N TYR A 96 4.99 10.92 -4.38
CA TYR A 96 4.96 9.47 -4.60
C TYR A 96 4.35 8.77 -3.37
N ASP A 97 3.93 7.52 -3.56
CA ASP A 97 3.41 6.69 -2.47
C ASP A 97 4.56 6.15 -1.62
N HIS A 98 4.53 6.41 -0.31
CA HIS A 98 5.41 5.77 0.67
C HIS A 98 4.57 4.84 1.56
N PHE A 99 4.10 3.74 0.99
CA PHE A 99 3.31 2.77 1.77
C PHE A 99 4.19 1.78 2.54
N ASN A 100 5.42 1.58 2.07
CA ASN A 100 6.35 0.60 2.62
C ASN A 100 6.77 0.95 4.06
N ASP A 101 7.21 2.20 4.30
CA ASP A 101 7.62 2.66 5.64
C ASP A 101 6.45 2.63 6.64
N ILE A 102 5.26 3.05 6.21
CA ILE A 102 4.03 2.99 7.04
C ILE A 102 3.66 1.53 7.36
N ALA A 103 3.71 0.64 6.37
CA ALA A 103 3.38 -0.77 6.56
C ALA A 103 4.35 -1.46 7.52
N LEU A 104 5.64 -1.14 7.42
CA LEU A 104 6.64 -1.63 8.35
C LEU A 104 6.37 -1.18 9.78
N ARG A 105 6.09 0.11 10.01
CA ARG A 105 5.74 0.62 11.36
C ARG A 105 4.51 -0.08 11.93
N ARG A 106 3.45 -0.23 11.14
CA ARG A 106 2.23 -0.94 11.56
C ARG A 106 2.50 -2.43 11.81
N CYS A 107 3.35 -3.05 11.02
CA CYS A 107 3.82 -4.41 11.24
C CYS A 107 4.55 -4.56 12.58
N LEU A 108 5.46 -3.65 12.93
CA LEU A 108 6.15 -3.67 14.23
C LEU A 108 5.17 -3.60 15.40
N ILE A 109 4.15 -2.75 15.31
CA ILE A 109 3.07 -2.65 16.32
C ILE A 109 2.35 -3.99 16.49
N ARG A 110 2.04 -4.68 15.39
CA ARG A 110 1.39 -6.01 15.44
C ARG A 110 2.26 -7.08 16.11
N PHE A 111 3.58 -6.91 16.10
CA PHE A 111 4.52 -7.77 16.82
C PHE A 111 4.76 -7.32 18.28
N GLY A 112 4.22 -6.18 18.70
CA GLY A 112 4.48 -5.61 20.02
C GLY A 112 5.93 -5.12 20.19
N VAL A 113 6.59 -4.76 19.09
CA VAL A 113 7.98 -4.26 19.09
C VAL A 113 8.06 -2.84 18.51
N ALA A 114 9.20 -2.19 18.70
CA ALA A 114 9.48 -0.85 18.19
C ALA A 114 10.94 -0.73 17.78
N PHE A 115 11.23 0.27 16.95
CA PHE A 115 12.61 0.69 16.67
C PHE A 115 13.32 1.13 17.96
N ARG A 116 14.59 0.75 18.10
CA ARG A 116 15.45 1.00 19.26
C ARG A 116 16.87 1.40 18.87
N GLY A 117 17.20 1.33 17.59
CA GLY A 117 18.50 1.74 17.09
C GLY A 117 18.65 3.25 17.01
N LYS A 118 19.70 3.68 16.33
CA LYS A 118 20.05 5.11 16.20
C LYS A 118 19.94 5.61 14.76
N ASP A 119 20.15 4.72 13.79
CA ASP A 119 20.25 5.09 12.40
C ASP A 119 18.88 5.08 11.71
N LEU A 120 18.66 6.03 10.80
CA LEU A 120 17.47 6.02 9.95
C LEU A 120 17.73 5.10 8.75
N LEU A 121 16.83 4.14 8.52
CA LEU A 121 16.93 3.25 7.36
C LEU A 121 16.16 3.80 6.16
N ASN A 122 16.85 4.01 5.03
CA ASN A 122 16.19 4.12 3.73
C ASN A 122 15.89 2.71 3.22
N LEU A 123 14.62 2.41 2.92
CA LEU A 123 14.14 1.09 2.53
C LEU A 123 14.45 0.72 1.08
N ASP A 124 14.66 1.70 0.20
CA ASP A 124 14.89 1.47 -1.23
C ASP A 124 16.10 0.57 -1.46
N GLY A 125 15.90 -0.54 -2.16
CA GLY A 125 16.96 -1.51 -2.44
C GLY A 125 17.42 -2.35 -1.24
N THR A 126 16.81 -2.22 -0.06
CA THR A 126 17.10 -3.08 1.11
C THR A 126 16.39 -4.42 1.03
N GLU A 127 16.59 -5.32 1.99
CA GLU A 127 15.80 -6.56 2.13
C GLU A 127 14.33 -6.28 2.54
N TYR A 128 14.05 -5.09 3.08
CA TYR A 128 12.72 -4.66 3.54
C TYR A 128 11.98 -3.84 2.47
N ASP A 129 12.51 -3.76 1.26
CA ASP A 129 11.85 -3.12 0.13
C ASP A 129 10.63 -3.96 -0.30
N GLN A 130 9.49 -3.31 -0.52
CA GLN A 130 8.26 -3.91 -1.09
C GLN A 130 8.48 -4.66 -2.41
N GLN A 131 9.55 -4.35 -3.14
CA GLN A 131 9.97 -5.06 -4.34
C GLN A 131 10.63 -6.42 -4.05
N LYS A 132 11.08 -6.65 -2.81
CA LYS A 132 11.72 -7.91 -2.38
C LYS A 132 10.87 -8.73 -1.41
N ILE A 133 9.91 -8.10 -0.73
CA ILE A 133 8.99 -8.82 0.16
C ILE A 133 8.03 -9.68 -0.68
N PRO A 134 7.95 -11.01 -0.44
CA PRO A 134 6.98 -11.86 -1.11
C PRO A 134 5.54 -11.54 -0.68
N PHE A 135 4.62 -11.53 -1.63
CA PHE A 135 3.20 -11.40 -1.32
C PHE A 135 2.66 -12.72 -0.76
N HIS A 136 2.05 -12.64 0.43
CA HIS A 136 1.66 -13.81 1.21
C HIS A 136 0.46 -14.60 0.66
N LEU A 137 -0.35 -14.01 -0.23
CA LEU A 137 -1.50 -14.67 -0.87
C LEU A 137 -1.31 -14.73 -2.40
N PRO A 138 -0.39 -15.57 -2.90
CA PRO A 138 -0.01 -15.57 -4.32
C PRO A 138 -1.17 -15.83 -5.28
N HIS A 139 -2.24 -16.47 -4.81
CA HIS A 139 -3.46 -16.73 -5.59
C HIS A 139 -4.33 -15.48 -5.82
N LEU A 140 -4.06 -14.35 -5.16
CA LEU A 140 -4.75 -13.07 -5.35
C LEU A 140 -4.05 -12.17 -6.37
N ILE A 141 -2.85 -12.54 -6.86
CA ILE A 141 -2.14 -11.76 -7.88
C ILE A 141 -2.81 -12.02 -9.24
N ARG A 142 -3.26 -10.95 -9.91
CA ARG A 142 -3.98 -11.05 -11.19
C ARG A 142 -3.09 -11.28 -12.39
N ILE A 143 -1.91 -10.66 -12.40
CA ILE A 143 -0.95 -10.77 -13.49
C ILE A 143 0.08 -11.82 -13.05
N PRO A 144 0.35 -12.86 -13.85
CA PRO A 144 1.48 -13.74 -13.60
C PRO A 144 2.78 -12.94 -13.82
N ASP A 145 3.16 -12.15 -12.84
CA ASP A 145 4.48 -11.55 -12.76
C ASP A 145 5.50 -12.64 -12.41
N LYS A 146 6.72 -12.51 -12.92
CA LYS A 146 7.82 -13.41 -12.55
C LYS A 146 8.11 -13.33 -11.06
N GLU A 147 7.91 -12.15 -10.47
CA GLU A 147 8.17 -11.88 -9.06
C GLU A 147 6.86 -11.62 -8.31
N LYS A 148 6.46 -12.55 -7.44
CA LYS A 148 5.24 -12.45 -6.62
C LYS A 148 5.49 -11.61 -5.37
N THR A 149 5.79 -10.33 -5.56
CA THR A 149 6.17 -9.39 -4.50
C THR A 149 4.99 -8.54 -4.04
N VAL A 150 5.12 -7.88 -2.90
CA VAL A 150 4.08 -6.95 -2.41
C VAL A 150 3.83 -5.82 -3.39
N GLN A 151 4.88 -5.26 -4.00
CA GLN A 151 4.76 -4.23 -5.02
C GLN A 151 4.02 -4.73 -6.27
N SER A 152 4.33 -5.96 -6.74
CA SER A 152 3.61 -6.56 -7.88
C SER A 152 2.11 -6.71 -7.58
N TRP A 153 1.76 -7.08 -6.35
CA TRP A 153 0.38 -7.22 -5.92
C TRP A 153 -0.34 -5.86 -5.86
N LEU A 154 0.30 -4.84 -5.27
CA LEU A 154 -0.24 -3.48 -5.21
C LEU A 154 -0.53 -2.96 -6.63
N ASN A 155 0.45 -3.07 -7.53
CA ASN A 155 0.36 -2.53 -8.89
C ASN A 155 -0.67 -3.25 -9.76
N SER A 156 -0.87 -4.56 -9.57
CA SER A 156 -1.80 -5.36 -10.38
C SER A 156 -3.24 -5.35 -9.85
N ASN A 157 -3.45 -4.99 -8.58
CA ASN A 157 -4.76 -5.07 -7.93
C ASN A 157 -5.34 -3.73 -7.51
N ARG A 158 -4.63 -2.61 -7.64
CA ARG A 158 -5.13 -1.27 -7.30
C ARG A 158 -5.83 -0.60 -8.49
N PHE A 159 -7.02 -0.05 -8.24
CA PHE A 159 -7.85 0.60 -9.24
C PHE A 159 -8.45 1.89 -8.69
N ILE A 160 -8.86 2.78 -9.59
CA ILE A 160 -9.82 3.85 -9.27
C ILE A 160 -11.17 3.44 -9.84
N ALA A 161 -12.19 3.40 -8.98
CA ALA A 161 -13.60 3.32 -9.38
C ALA A 161 -14.19 4.73 -9.48
N VAL A 162 -14.97 4.99 -10.53
CA VAL A 162 -15.72 6.23 -10.70
C VAL A 162 -17.18 5.98 -10.36
N ALA A 163 -17.75 6.83 -9.49
CA ALA A 163 -19.15 6.78 -9.07
C ALA A 163 -19.67 8.20 -8.89
N THR A 164 -20.20 8.78 -9.98
CA THR A 164 -20.61 10.19 -10.04
C THR A 164 -22.02 10.45 -9.54
N THR A 165 -22.83 9.40 -9.37
CA THR A 165 -24.20 9.50 -8.84
C THR A 165 -24.33 8.82 -7.48
N VAL A 166 -25.35 9.21 -6.69
CA VAL A 166 -25.67 8.55 -5.41
C VAL A 166 -25.95 7.06 -5.62
N ALA A 167 -26.62 6.69 -6.72
CA ALA A 167 -26.89 5.30 -7.06
C ALA A 167 -25.60 4.50 -7.31
N ASP A 168 -24.63 5.08 -8.03
CA ASP A 168 -23.33 4.45 -8.26
C ASP A 168 -22.54 4.29 -6.96
N GLN A 169 -22.58 5.30 -6.09
CA GLN A 169 -21.89 5.26 -4.79
C GLN A 169 -22.52 4.20 -3.86
N ALA A 170 -23.85 4.11 -3.83
CA ALA A 170 -24.56 3.07 -3.09
C ALA A 170 -24.19 1.68 -3.62
N LYS A 171 -24.20 1.50 -4.95
CA LYS A 171 -23.79 0.25 -5.59
C LYS A 171 -22.35 -0.11 -5.30
N LEU A 172 -21.43 0.85 -5.36
CA LEU A 172 -20.02 0.63 -5.02
C LEU A 172 -19.89 0.18 -3.55
N SER A 173 -20.59 0.87 -2.66
CA SER A 173 -20.64 0.56 -1.23
C SER A 173 -21.19 -0.85 -0.94
N GLU A 174 -22.13 -1.35 -1.73
CA GLU A 174 -22.69 -2.70 -1.62
C GLU A 174 -21.73 -3.80 -2.08
N ILE A 175 -20.95 -3.56 -3.14
CA ILE A 175 -20.04 -4.58 -3.70
C ILE A 175 -18.67 -4.62 -3.01
N LEU A 176 -18.31 -3.55 -2.30
CA LEU A 176 -17.04 -3.49 -1.57
C LEU A 176 -17.09 -4.38 -0.32
N ILE A 177 -16.10 -5.25 -0.22
CA ILE A 177 -15.73 -5.88 1.05
C ILE A 177 -15.09 -4.80 1.92
N LYS A 178 -15.71 -4.54 3.06
CA LYS A 178 -15.38 -3.48 4.03
C LYS A 178 -14.91 -4.04 5.35
#